data_AF-A0A940ZZY6-F1
#
_entry.id   AF-A0A940ZZY6-F1
#
_cell.length_a   1.000
_cell.length_b   1.000
_cell.length_c   1.000
_cell.angle_alpha   90.00
_cell.angle_beta   90.00
_cell.angle_gamma   90.00
#
_symmetry.space_group_name_H-M   'P 1'
#
loop_
_entity.id
_entity.type
_entity.pdbx_description
1 polymer ?
#
loop_
_entity_poly.entity_id
_entity_poly.type
_entity_poly.pdbx_seq_one_letter_code
_entity_poly.pdbx_strand_id
1 'polypeptide(L)'
;MSNAVDREFRLALGKLHILHHAAKHPVYGLWMLRELSEHGHRLSPGTLYPILARMKSRGWLERRGNATHARARKVFRITTDGRRVLEHLRRDVTELYDEVVCGREPQPPEPGAGQRASSGKRHLARTGTKGHGSTTRRK
;
A
#
# COMPACT_ATOMS: atom_id res chain seq x y z
N MET A 1 -1.52 -14.73 23.49
CA MET A 1 -0.77 -14.47 22.23
C MET A 1 0.34 -13.47 22.56
N SER A 2 1.52 -13.56 21.93
CA SER A 2 2.64 -12.71 22.32
C SER A 2 2.28 -11.23 22.11
N ASN A 3 2.57 -10.40 23.10
CA ASN A 3 2.17 -8.99 23.12
C ASN A 3 2.72 -8.21 21.88
N ALA A 4 3.84 -8.67 21.33
CA ALA A 4 4.46 -8.09 20.14
C ALA A 4 3.66 -8.36 18.85
N VAL A 5 3.29 -9.62 18.60
CA VAL A 5 2.49 -10.03 17.44
C VAL A 5 1.14 -9.31 17.46
N ASP A 6 0.47 -9.32 18.60
CA ASP A 6 -0.81 -8.62 18.77
C ASP A 6 -0.70 -7.13 18.46
N ARG A 7 0.40 -6.49 18.88
CA ARG A 7 0.60 -5.06 18.63
C ARG A 7 0.82 -4.77 17.16
N GLU A 8 1.67 -5.52 16.47
CA GLU A 8 1.98 -5.28 15.05
C GLU A 8 0.74 -5.41 14.17
N PHE A 9 -0.02 -6.50 14.34
CA PHE A 9 -1.22 -6.75 13.55
C PHE A 9 -2.36 -5.78 13.91
N ARG A 10 -2.58 -5.47 15.20
CA ARG A 10 -3.61 -4.48 15.59
C ARG A 10 -3.30 -3.08 15.05
N LEU A 11 -2.02 -2.70 14.95
CA LEU A 11 -1.63 -1.43 14.34
C LEU A 11 -1.92 -1.41 12.84
N ALA A 12 -1.67 -2.51 12.13
CA ALA A 12 -1.99 -2.64 10.71
C ALA A 12 -3.51 -2.54 10.49
N LEU A 13 -4.29 -3.34 11.20
CA LEU A 13 -5.76 -3.34 11.13
C LEU A 13 -6.36 -1.98 11.52
N GLY A 14 -5.84 -1.35 12.58
CA GLY A 14 -6.27 -0.02 12.99
C GLY A 14 -6.08 1.04 11.90
N LYS A 15 -4.96 1.00 11.16
CA LYS A 15 -4.72 1.92 10.02
C LYS A 15 -5.75 1.73 8.90
N LEU A 16 -6.06 0.48 8.55
CA LEU A 16 -7.10 0.16 7.56
C LEU A 16 -8.47 0.69 8.02
N HIS A 17 -8.81 0.44 9.28
CA HIS A 17 -10.08 0.88 9.87
C HIS A 17 -10.22 2.41 9.86
N ILE A 18 -9.14 3.15 10.17
CA ILE A 18 -9.09 4.61 10.07
C ILE A 18 -9.36 5.07 8.63
N LEU A 19 -8.71 4.48 7.62
CA LEU A 19 -8.94 4.85 6.22
C LEU A 19 -10.40 4.56 5.80
N HIS A 20 -10.93 3.42 6.21
CA HIS A 20 -12.31 3.02 5.93
C HIS A 20 -13.32 4.08 6.40
N HIS A 21 -13.23 4.52 7.66
CA HIS A 21 -14.14 5.55 8.16
C HIS A 21 -13.85 6.93 7.60
N ALA A 22 -12.58 7.31 7.45
CA ALA A 22 -12.20 8.59 6.87
C ALA A 22 -12.67 8.76 5.41
N ALA A 23 -12.95 7.66 4.71
CA ALA A 23 -13.54 7.65 3.37
C ALA A 23 -15.06 7.90 3.37
N LYS A 24 -15.76 7.56 4.45
CA LYS A 24 -17.21 7.72 4.62
C LYS A 24 -17.57 9.10 5.19
N HIS A 25 -16.87 9.52 6.23
CA HIS A 25 -17.14 10.78 6.93
C HIS A 25 -15.88 11.32 7.62
N PRO A 26 -15.85 12.59 8.04
CA PRO A 26 -14.74 13.10 8.84
C PRO A 26 -14.58 12.29 10.12
N VAL A 27 -13.34 12.02 10.53
CA VAL A 27 -13.03 11.27 11.74
C VAL A 27 -12.34 12.14 12.79
N TYR A 28 -12.63 11.86 14.05
CA TYR A 28 -12.05 12.54 15.21
C TYR A 28 -11.29 11.52 16.05
N GLY A 29 -10.12 11.90 16.59
CA GLY A 29 -9.27 10.96 17.35
C GLY A 29 -9.99 10.27 18.50
N LEU A 30 -10.78 11.01 19.28
CA LEU A 30 -11.55 10.42 20.40
C LEU A 30 -12.64 9.46 19.93
N TRP A 31 -13.30 9.76 18.81
CA TRP A 31 -14.29 8.86 18.23
C TRP A 31 -13.62 7.58 17.73
N MET A 32 -12.48 7.69 17.04
CA MET A 32 -11.69 6.54 16.59
C MET A 32 -11.21 5.65 17.74
N LEU A 33 -10.84 6.22 18.91
CA LEU A 33 -10.48 5.42 20.09
C LEU A 33 -11.64 4.54 20.56
N ARG A 34 -12.86 5.09 20.56
CA ARG A 34 -14.07 4.36 20.96
C ARG A 34 -14.42 3.29 19.94
N GLU A 35 -14.52 3.68 18.67
CA GLU A 35 -14.82 2.78 17.56
C GLU A 35 -13.85 1.59 17.55
N LEU A 36 -12.53 1.84 17.56
CA LEU A 36 -11.54 0.78 17.56
C LEU A 36 -11.64 -0.12 18.81
N SER A 37 -11.96 0.43 19.98
CA SER A 37 -12.15 -0.35 21.20
C SER A 37 -13.37 -1.28 21.12
N GLU A 38 -14.46 -0.84 20.50
CA GLU A 38 -15.66 -1.66 20.28
C GLU A 38 -15.36 -2.85 19.36
N HIS A 39 -14.45 -2.67 18.39
CA HIS A 39 -13.97 -3.73 17.50
C HIS A 39 -12.79 -4.55 18.07
N GLY A 40 -12.54 -4.50 19.38
CA GLY A 40 -11.47 -5.27 20.04
C GLY A 40 -10.03 -4.72 19.84
N HIS A 41 -9.89 -3.62 19.11
CA HIS A 41 -8.63 -2.91 18.88
C HIS A 41 -8.42 -1.80 19.93
N ARG A 42 -8.04 -2.17 21.16
CA ARG A 42 -7.72 -1.18 22.21
C ARG A 42 -6.41 -0.44 21.90
N LEU A 43 -6.49 0.63 21.12
CA LEU A 43 -5.38 1.58 20.97
C LEU A 43 -5.43 2.62 22.07
N SER A 44 -4.29 2.92 22.70
CA SER A 44 -4.17 4.05 23.60
C SER A 44 -4.10 5.37 22.82
N PRO A 45 -4.43 6.52 23.43
CA PRO A 45 -4.17 7.83 22.83
C PRO A 45 -2.71 8.00 22.37
N GLY A 46 -1.76 7.54 23.18
CA GLY A 46 -0.32 7.56 22.87
C GLY A 46 0.07 6.69 21.67
N THR A 47 -0.83 5.83 21.20
CA THR A 47 -0.64 5.00 20.00
C THR A 47 -1.39 5.59 18.81
N LEU A 48 -2.66 5.95 18.98
CA LEU A 48 -3.51 6.44 17.90
C LEU A 48 -3.01 7.77 17.31
N TYR A 49 -2.67 8.75 18.15
CA TYR A 49 -2.32 10.08 17.64
C TYR A 49 -1.02 10.07 16.82
N PRO A 50 0.04 9.35 17.21
CA PRO A 50 1.20 9.14 16.34
C PRO A 50 0.87 8.43 15.02
N ILE A 51 -0.08 7.48 15.01
CA ILE A 51 -0.53 6.84 13.76
C ILE A 51 -1.21 7.87 12.85
N LEU A 52 -2.16 8.64 13.36
CA LEU A 52 -2.85 9.69 12.60
C LEU A 52 -1.86 10.73 12.04
N ALA A 53 -0.86 11.12 12.84
CA ALA A 53 0.19 12.02 12.40
C ALA A 53 1.02 11.44 11.24
N ARG A 54 1.41 10.16 11.31
CA ARG A 54 2.13 9.45 10.24
C ARG A 54 1.29 9.27 8.98
N MET A 55 0.01 8.91 9.11
CA MET A 55 -0.89 8.78 7.97
C MET A 55 -1.11 10.12 7.28
N LYS A 56 -1.17 11.22 8.04
CA LYS A 56 -1.20 12.58 7.50
C LYS A 56 0.10 12.94 6.79
N SER A 57 1.26 12.67 7.39
CA SER A 57 2.57 12.98 6.77
C SER A 57 2.82 12.19 5.49
N ARG A 58 2.23 10.99 5.38
CA ARG A 58 2.22 10.17 4.15
C ARG A 58 1.20 10.64 3.11
N GLY A 59 0.45 11.71 3.39
CA GLY A 59 -0.56 12.23 2.47
C GLY A 59 -1.82 11.39 2.36
N TRP A 60 -2.03 10.37 3.22
CA TRP A 60 -3.24 9.52 3.17
C TRP A 60 -4.44 10.18 3.86
N LEU A 61 -4.16 11.03 4.84
CA LEU A 61 -5.14 11.82 5.55
C LEU A 61 -4.78 13.30 5.45
N GLU A 62 -5.79 14.15 5.44
CA GLU A 62 -5.66 15.59 5.64
C GLU A 62 -6.34 16.00 6.94
N ARG A 63 -5.74 16.98 7.64
CA ARG A 63 -6.34 17.56 8.84
C ARG A 63 -7.20 18.76 8.42
N ARG A 64 -8.47 18.77 8.79
CA ARG A 64 -9.36 19.93 8.70
C ARG A 64 -9.53 20.56 10.08
N GLY A 65 -9.55 21.89 10.14
CA GLY A 65 -9.78 22.67 11.36
C GLY A 65 -8.83 23.85 11.52
N ASN A 66 -9.41 24.99 11.90
CA ASN A 66 -8.68 26.23 12.14
C ASN A 66 -7.72 26.07 13.32
N ALA A 67 -6.43 26.39 13.09
CA ALA A 67 -5.40 26.37 14.13
C ALA A 67 -5.59 27.46 15.20
N THR A 68 -6.54 28.40 14.97
CA THR A 68 -6.76 29.59 15.80
C THR A 68 -7.36 29.31 17.17
N HIS A 69 -7.93 28.12 17.43
CA HIS A 69 -8.41 27.75 18.77
C HIS A 69 -7.65 26.56 19.32
N ALA A 70 -6.99 26.74 20.48
CA ALA A 70 -6.28 25.68 21.20
C ALA A 70 -7.17 24.47 21.56
N ARG A 71 -8.50 24.66 21.62
CA ARG A 71 -9.51 23.61 21.88
C ARG A 71 -10.17 23.06 20.62
N ALA A 72 -9.76 23.48 19.42
CA ALA A 72 -10.35 23.00 18.18
C ALA A 72 -10.12 21.48 18.03
N ARG A 73 -11.22 20.76 17.76
CA ARG A 73 -11.16 19.31 17.52
C ARG A 73 -10.34 19.04 16.26
N LYS A 74 -9.33 18.16 16.37
CA LYS A 74 -8.58 17.69 15.21
C LYS A 74 -9.47 16.75 14.40
N VAL A 75 -9.88 17.22 13.23
CA VAL A 75 -10.71 16.46 12.28
C VAL A 75 -9.81 15.96 11.15
N PHE A 76 -9.98 14.70 10.76
CA PHE A 76 -9.25 14.12 9.63
C PHE A 76 -10.23 13.68 8.53
N ARG A 77 -9.81 13.82 7.27
CA ARG A 77 -10.49 13.28 6.10
C ARG A 77 -9.49 12.50 5.25
N ILE A 78 -9.98 11.52 4.51
CA ILE A 78 -9.14 10.82 3.53
C ILE A 78 -8.83 11.73 2.35
N THR A 79 -7.62 11.63 1.82
CA THR A 79 -7.20 12.29 0.57
C THR A 79 -7.46 11.39 -0.64
N THR A 80 -7.19 11.90 -1.85
CA THR A 80 -7.21 11.09 -3.08
C THR A 80 -6.22 9.92 -2.99
N ASP A 81 -4.99 10.16 -2.51
CA ASP A 81 -3.99 9.09 -2.35
C ASP A 81 -4.37 8.11 -1.26
N GLY A 82 -4.97 8.57 -0.16
CA GLY A 82 -5.52 7.70 0.87
C GLY A 82 -6.62 6.77 0.32
N ARG A 83 -7.48 7.26 -0.58
CA ARG A 83 -8.50 6.42 -1.23
C ARG A 83 -7.86 5.34 -2.10
N ARG A 84 -6.82 5.67 -2.88
CA ARG A 84 -6.07 4.69 -3.69
C ARG A 84 -5.47 3.59 -2.81
N VAL A 85 -4.88 3.97 -1.68
CA VAL A 85 -4.37 3.01 -0.68
C VAL A 85 -5.50 2.14 -0.13
N LEU A 86 -6.65 2.72 0.21
CA LEU A 86 -7.79 1.96 0.72
C LEU A 86 -8.32 0.94 -0.30
N GLU A 87 -8.43 1.31 -1.58
CA GLU A 87 -8.89 0.38 -2.62
C GLU A 87 -7.90 -0.75 -2.89
N HIS A 88 -6.60 -0.52 -2.71
CA HIS A 88 -5.60 -1.59 -2.78
C HIS A 88 -5.76 -2.54 -1.61
N LEU A 89 -5.79 -2.01 -0.38
CA LEU A 89 -5.92 -2.83 0.84
C LEU A 89 -7.23 -3.63 0.88
N ARG A 90 -8.31 -3.14 0.27
CA ARG A 90 -9.56 -3.91 0.13
C ARG A 90 -9.38 -5.18 -0.69
N ARG A 91 -8.58 -5.13 -1.76
CA ARG A 91 -8.29 -6.31 -2.58
C ARG A 91 -7.46 -7.30 -1.78
N ASP A 92 -6.39 -6.82 -1.15
CA ASP A 92 -5.50 -7.65 -0.32
C ASP A 92 -6.28 -8.35 0.80
N VAL A 93 -7.20 -7.65 1.47
CA VAL A 93 -8.04 -8.24 2.52
C VAL A 93 -9.04 -9.24 1.97
N THR A 94 -9.58 -9.01 0.76
CA THR A 94 -10.51 -9.95 0.12
C THR A 94 -9.79 -11.23 -0.26
N GLU A 95 -8.62 -11.12 -0.87
CA GLU A 95 -7.76 -12.26 -1.21
C GLU A 95 -7.37 -13.04 0.05
N LEU A 96 -6.88 -12.35 1.08
CA LEU A 96 -6.51 -12.97 2.35
C LEU A 96 -7.71 -13.67 3.02
N TYR A 97 -8.91 -13.09 2.93
CA TYR A 97 -10.13 -13.71 3.45
C TYR A 97 -10.48 -14.99 2.68
N ASP A 98 -10.44 -14.94 1.35
CA ASP A 98 -10.70 -16.09 0.50
C ASP A 98 -9.73 -17.25 0.82
N GLU A 99 -8.46 -16.95 1.08
CA GLU A 99 -7.44 -17.95 1.41
C GLU A 99 -7.56 -18.47 2.85
N VAL A 100 -7.51 -17.58 3.84
CA VAL A 100 -7.35 -17.95 5.25
C VAL A 100 -8.68 -18.34 5.91
N VAL A 101 -9.80 -17.79 5.43
CA VAL A 101 -11.12 -18.04 6.02
C VAL A 101 -11.95 -18.99 5.17
N CYS A 102 -11.97 -18.80 3.85
CA CYS A 102 -12.72 -19.67 2.95
C CYS A 102 -11.93 -20.90 2.46
N GLY A 103 -10.62 -20.96 2.69
CA GLY A 103 -9.78 -22.10 2.30
C GLY A 103 -9.56 -22.21 0.79
N ARG A 104 -9.74 -21.13 0.02
CA ARG A 104 -9.40 -21.13 -1.40
C ARG A 104 -7.87 -21.12 -1.53
N GLU A 105 -7.29 -22.25 -1.86
CA GLU A 105 -5.87 -22.30 -2.19
C GLU A 105 -5.65 -21.78 -3.62
N PRO A 106 -4.83 -20.74 -3.83
CA PRO A 106 -4.36 -20.43 -5.16
C PRO A 106 -3.55 -21.61 -5.67
N GLN A 107 -3.85 -22.06 -6.89
CA GLN A 107 -3.08 -23.13 -7.51
C GLN A 107 -1.62 -22.64 -7.64
N PRO A 108 -0.64 -23.32 -7.02
CA PRO A 108 0.74 -22.88 -7.09
C PRO A 108 1.17 -22.81 -8.56
N PRO A 109 2.00 -21.83 -8.95
CA PRO A 109 2.49 -21.76 -10.31
C PRO A 109 3.20 -23.08 -10.64
N GLU A 110 2.69 -23.79 -11.65
CA GLU A 110 3.27 -25.04 -12.13
C GLU A 110 4.80 -24.88 -12.30
N PRO A 111 5.62 -25.74 -11.67
CA PRO A 111 7.07 -25.68 -11.83
C PRO A 111 7.43 -25.88 -13.31
N GLY A 112 7.73 -24.79 -14.03
CA GLY A 112 8.18 -24.86 -15.43
C GLY A 112 7.62 -23.82 -16.40
N ALA A 113 6.63 -23.00 -16.02
CA ALA A 113 6.07 -22.00 -16.92
C ALA A 113 7.05 -20.87 -17.33
N GLY A 114 8.11 -20.64 -16.54
CA GLY A 114 9.07 -19.55 -16.75
C GLY A 114 10.29 -19.84 -17.63
N GLN A 115 10.51 -21.09 -18.10
CA GLN A 115 11.77 -21.46 -18.79
C GLN A 115 11.65 -21.67 -20.30
N ARG A 116 10.46 -21.59 -20.90
CA ARG A 116 10.26 -21.93 -22.34
C ARG A 116 10.23 -20.74 -23.31
N ALA A 117 10.40 -19.51 -22.83
CA ALA A 117 10.35 -18.31 -23.68
C ALA A 117 11.70 -17.54 -23.71
N SER A 118 12.80 -18.19 -24.07
CA SER A 118 14.01 -17.47 -24.51
C SER A 118 15.02 -18.28 -25.34
N SER A 119 14.89 -19.60 -25.47
CA SER A 119 15.79 -20.40 -26.31
C SER A 119 15.25 -20.51 -27.74
N GLY A 120 15.44 -19.46 -28.54
CA GLY A 120 14.94 -19.45 -29.91
C GLY A 120 15.32 -18.24 -30.73
N LYS A 121 16.53 -17.69 -30.59
CA LYS A 121 17.16 -16.78 -31.57
C LYS A 121 18.62 -16.46 -31.22
N ARG A 122 19.54 -17.42 -31.36
CA ARG A 122 20.98 -17.14 -31.51
C ARG A 122 21.71 -18.26 -32.24
N HIS A 123 21.73 -18.24 -33.56
CA HIS A 123 22.96 -18.44 -34.35
C HIS A 123 22.73 -18.23 -35.85
N LEU A 124 23.27 -17.14 -36.41
CA LEU A 124 24.08 -17.26 -37.62
C LEU A 124 25.27 -16.30 -37.50
N ALA A 125 26.44 -16.90 -37.55
CA ALA A 125 27.78 -16.31 -37.41
C ALA A 125 28.10 -15.36 -38.58
N ARG A 126 28.68 -14.18 -38.31
CA ARG A 126 30.10 -13.81 -38.53
C ARG A 126 30.72 -14.27 -39.85
N THR A 127 31.12 -13.31 -40.69
CA THR A 127 32.42 -13.10 -41.41
C THR A 127 32.22 -11.98 -42.45
N GLY A 128 33.15 -11.11 -42.87
CA GLY A 128 34.54 -10.78 -42.56
C GLY A 128 34.82 -9.30 -42.94
N THR A 129 35.79 -8.65 -42.32
CA THR A 129 37.10 -8.23 -42.90
C THR A 129 37.11 -7.06 -43.91
N LYS A 130 37.63 -5.91 -43.41
CA LYS A 130 38.40 -4.78 -43.99
C LYS A 130 38.57 -4.60 -45.52
N GLY A 131 38.48 -3.34 -45.95
CA GLY A 131 39.20 -2.71 -47.09
C GLY A 131 38.73 -1.25 -47.29
N HIS A 132 39.49 -0.21 -46.89
CA HIS A 132 40.44 0.59 -47.70
C HIS A 132 39.86 1.34 -48.93
N GLY A 133 40.14 2.65 -49.00
CA GLY A 133 40.05 3.50 -50.20
C GLY A 133 38.94 4.56 -50.13
N SER A 134 39.21 5.86 -49.87
CA SER A 134 39.91 6.88 -50.68
C SER A 134 38.92 7.82 -51.39
N THR A 135 38.97 9.10 -50.99
CA THR A 135 38.95 10.32 -51.84
C THR A 135 37.70 10.66 -52.68
N THR A 136 37.54 11.98 -52.90
CA THR A 136 36.81 12.67 -54.02
C THR A 136 35.48 13.31 -53.58
N ARG A 137 35.38 14.61 -53.25
CA ARG A 137 35.45 15.86 -54.06
C ARG A 137 34.06 16.33 -54.56
N ARG A 138 33.69 17.57 -54.15
CA ARG A 138 32.70 18.51 -54.76
C ARG A 138 31.24 18.01 -54.76
N LYS A 139 30.25 18.84 -54.43
CA LYS A 139 29.96 20.19 -54.92
C LYS A 139 29.20 20.97 -53.87
#